data_AF-A0A2K9HEW8-F1
#
_entry.id   AF-A0A2K9HEW8-F1
#
_cell.length_a   1.000
_cell.length_b   1.000
_cell.length_c   1.000
_cell.angle_alpha   90.00
_cell.angle_beta   90.00
_cell.angle_gamma   90.00
#
_symmetry.space_group_name_H-M   'P 1'
#
loop_
_entity.id
_entity.type
_entity.pdbx_description
1 polymer ?
#
loop_
_entity_poly.entity_id
_entity_poly.type
_entity_poly.pdbx_seq_one_letter_code
_entity_poly.pdbx_strand_id
1 'polypeptide(L)'
;MQRQQCEGQKGRAWSWELTIIMLIQLVSAGLYGLIFILMYDSIHLRWGLGYALLWTALLSPLALMIAARKSRWKLYIRIYGALMAFALWLMAVFCQLLGADIFLPATCYCKDGDYLVRRTYDFFDNKKIGVYKVEDLTERLQSTYSYASLDSIKVYESLNAIAFYCSPHIEKGPFGNNHIGPIRVLEQLTDDPLDSVQIKGVEQLARRRNLKIGISLVDYLEENE
;
A
#
# COMPACT_ATOMS: atom_id res chain seq x y z
N MET A 1 33.12 -36.63 33.89
CA MET A 1 32.61 -35.30 34.29
C MET A 1 32.68 -34.25 33.17
N GLN A 2 33.75 -34.14 32.37
CA GLN A 2 33.86 -33.16 31.27
C GLN A 2 32.77 -33.25 30.18
N ARG A 3 32.29 -34.46 29.81
CA ARG A 3 31.20 -34.62 28.83
C ARG A 3 29.87 -34.01 29.29
N GLN A 4 29.51 -34.19 30.57
CA GLN A 4 28.27 -33.62 31.12
C GLN A 4 28.34 -32.08 31.24
N GLN A 5 29.51 -31.52 31.55
CA GLN A 5 29.69 -30.06 31.55
C GLN A 5 29.63 -29.46 30.14
N CYS A 6 30.19 -30.14 29.12
CA CYS A 6 30.13 -29.71 27.73
C CYS A 6 28.71 -29.79 27.14
N GLU A 7 27.95 -30.86 27.46
CA GLU A 7 26.53 -30.94 27.10
C GLU A 7 25.66 -29.93 27.85
N GLY A 8 25.99 -29.65 29.12
CA GLY A 8 25.31 -28.63 29.91
C GLY A 8 25.53 -27.20 29.39
N GLN A 9 26.74 -26.87 28.91
CA GLN A 9 27.02 -25.59 28.25
C GLN A 9 26.35 -25.47 26.88
N LYS A 10 26.37 -26.53 26.06
CA LYS A 10 25.67 -26.55 24.77
C LYS A 10 24.16 -26.43 24.93
N GLY A 11 23.57 -27.12 25.90
CA GLY A 11 22.13 -27.02 26.19
C GLY A 11 21.70 -25.64 26.67
N ARG A 12 22.55 -24.95 27.46
CA ARG A 12 22.31 -23.58 27.92
C ARG A 12 22.39 -22.57 26.77
N ALA A 13 23.47 -22.58 26.00
CA ALA A 13 23.63 -21.67 24.85
C ALA A 13 22.45 -21.79 23.86
N TRP A 14 21.95 -23.00 23.67
CA TRP A 14 20.87 -23.28 22.73
C TRP A 14 19.47 -22.90 23.24
N SER A 15 19.25 -22.90 24.57
CA SER A 15 18.01 -22.35 25.13
C SER A 15 17.94 -20.84 24.93
N TRP A 16 19.06 -20.14 25.07
CA TRP A 16 19.16 -18.70 24.82
C TRP A 16 18.89 -18.35 23.35
N GLU A 17 19.43 -19.12 22.40
CA GLU A 17 19.15 -18.94 20.96
C GLU A 17 17.66 -19.05 20.66
N LEU A 18 16.97 -20.07 21.19
CA LEU A 18 15.53 -20.22 21.01
C LEU A 18 14.72 -19.08 21.64
N THR A 19 15.09 -18.63 22.84
CA THR A 19 14.41 -17.51 23.51
C THR A 19 14.56 -16.22 22.71
N ILE A 20 15.74 -15.95 22.16
CA ILE A 20 15.99 -14.78 21.30
C ILE A 20 15.11 -14.87 20.04
N ILE A 21 15.07 -16.02 19.38
CA ILE A 21 14.27 -16.19 18.16
C ILE A 21 12.77 -16.03 18.47
N MET A 22 12.28 -16.59 19.57
CA MET A 22 10.88 -16.39 20.00
C MET A 22 10.56 -14.93 20.29
N LEU A 23 11.47 -14.21 20.94
CA LEU A 23 11.32 -12.77 21.19
C LEU A 23 11.24 -12.00 19.88
N ILE A 24 12.13 -12.33 18.92
CA ILE A 24 12.11 -11.74 17.57
C ILE A 24 10.77 -12.04 16.88
N GLN A 25 10.25 -13.27 16.94
CA GLN A 25 8.92 -13.57 16.39
C GLN A 25 7.82 -12.70 17.01
N LEU A 26 7.83 -12.54 18.33
CA LEU A 26 6.82 -11.79 19.05
C LEU A 26 6.86 -10.30 18.65
N VAL A 27 8.06 -9.72 18.62
CA VAL A 27 8.26 -8.33 18.19
C VAL A 27 7.90 -8.14 16.73
N SER A 28 8.30 -9.06 15.84
CA SER A 28 7.93 -9.04 14.43
C SER A 28 6.42 -9.15 14.22
N ALA A 29 5.74 -10.01 14.98
CA ALA A 29 4.28 -10.13 14.92
C ALA A 29 3.57 -8.86 15.42
N GLY A 30 4.09 -8.23 16.48
CA GLY A 30 3.59 -6.93 16.96
C GLY A 30 3.79 -5.81 15.94
N LEU A 31 4.97 -5.72 15.33
CA LEU A 31 5.26 -4.77 14.25
C LEU A 31 4.38 -5.02 13.02
N TYR A 32 4.13 -6.28 12.67
CA TYR A 32 3.20 -6.64 11.61
C TYR A 32 1.77 -6.15 11.91
N GLY A 33 1.30 -6.34 13.16
CA GLY A 33 0.02 -5.80 13.60
C GLY A 33 -0.05 -4.26 13.51
N LEU A 34 1.03 -3.56 13.85
CA LEU A 34 1.12 -2.11 13.72
C LEU A 34 1.05 -1.67 12.24
N ILE A 35 1.84 -2.30 11.36
CA ILE A 35 1.82 -2.02 9.92
C ILE A 35 0.43 -2.29 9.34
N PHE A 36 -0.24 -3.33 9.82
CA PHE A 36 -1.60 -3.65 9.40
C PHE A 36 -2.59 -2.53 9.74
N ILE A 37 -2.51 -1.98 10.96
CA ILE A 37 -3.33 -0.84 11.38
C ILE A 37 -3.01 0.41 10.55
N LEU A 38 -1.73 0.66 10.28
CA LEU A 38 -1.31 1.78 9.44
C LEU A 38 -1.79 1.64 7.99
N MET A 39 -1.73 0.43 7.43
CA MET A 39 -2.29 0.14 6.11
C MET A 39 -3.81 0.35 6.07
N TYR A 40 -4.52 -0.02 7.14
CA TYR A 40 -5.96 0.20 7.23
C TYR A 40 -6.31 1.70 7.19
N ASP A 41 -5.51 2.54 7.83
CA ASP A 41 -5.63 4.00 7.75
C ASP A 41 -5.07 4.60 6.45
N SER A 42 -4.78 3.73 5.46
CA SER A 42 -4.21 4.09 4.16
C SER A 42 -2.87 4.82 4.23
N ILE A 43 -2.11 4.61 5.32
CA ILE A 43 -0.77 5.16 5.54
C ILE A 43 0.27 4.13 5.11
N HIS A 44 1.07 4.48 4.11
CA HIS A 44 2.13 3.65 3.58
C HIS A 44 3.48 4.17 4.05
N LEU A 45 4.38 3.28 4.48
CA LEU A 45 5.77 3.66 4.74
C LEU A 45 6.52 3.84 3.43
N ARG A 46 7.32 4.91 3.34
CA ARG A 46 8.17 5.19 2.18
C ARG A 46 9.22 4.10 1.95
N TRP A 47 9.80 4.10 0.75
CA TRP A 47 10.94 3.23 0.37
C TRP A 47 10.65 1.72 0.38
N GLY A 48 9.38 1.35 0.47
CA GLY A 48 9.01 -0.04 0.62
C GLY A 48 9.33 -0.61 2.00
N LEU A 49 9.56 0.23 3.02
CA LEU A 49 9.90 -0.22 4.38
C LEU A 49 8.79 -1.10 4.99
N GLY A 50 7.52 -0.75 4.75
CA GLY A 50 6.38 -1.56 5.17
C GLY A 50 6.42 -2.96 4.57
N TYR A 51 6.76 -3.07 3.28
CA TYR A 51 6.91 -4.35 2.58
C TYR A 51 8.08 -5.15 3.12
N ALA A 52 9.23 -4.52 3.37
CA ALA A 52 10.39 -5.20 3.94
C ALA A 52 10.04 -5.83 5.30
N LEU A 53 9.38 -5.06 6.17
CA LEU A 53 8.92 -5.56 7.47
C LEU A 53 7.90 -6.69 7.31
N LEU A 54 6.96 -6.55 6.38
CA LEU A 54 5.96 -7.59 6.09
C LEU A 54 6.60 -8.90 5.61
N TRP A 55 7.54 -8.84 4.68
CA TRP A 55 8.30 -10.01 4.22
C TRP A 55 9.14 -10.63 5.34
N THR A 56 9.78 -9.80 6.19
CA THR A 56 10.53 -10.34 7.33
C THR A 56 9.63 -11.07 8.33
N ALA A 57 8.41 -10.57 8.58
CA ALA A 57 7.43 -11.22 9.44
C ALA A 57 6.87 -12.51 8.80
N LEU A 58 6.60 -12.52 7.49
CA LEU A 58 6.13 -13.73 6.79
C LEU A 58 7.18 -14.85 6.76
N LEU A 59 8.46 -14.49 6.68
CA LEU A 59 9.58 -15.45 6.65
C LEU A 59 10.07 -15.84 8.04
N SER A 60 9.73 -15.08 9.09
CA SER A 60 10.21 -15.34 10.43
C SER A 60 9.85 -16.75 10.93
N PRO A 61 8.65 -17.32 10.73
CA PRO A 61 8.33 -18.66 11.25
C PRO A 61 9.15 -19.77 10.57
N LEU A 62 9.58 -19.57 9.31
CA LEU A 62 10.49 -20.49 8.62
C LEU A 62 11.86 -20.53 9.28
N ALA A 63 12.40 -19.37 9.66
CA ALA A 63 13.67 -19.28 10.39
C ALA A 63 13.59 -20.01 11.74
N LEU A 64 12.47 -19.88 12.46
CA LEU A 64 12.21 -20.60 13.72
C LEU A 64 12.23 -22.13 13.50
N MET A 65 11.60 -22.63 12.44
CA MET A 65 11.57 -24.06 12.14
C MET A 65 12.95 -24.64 11.80
N ILE A 66 13.81 -23.87 11.13
CA ILE A 66 15.20 -24.25 10.82
C ILE A 66 16.03 -24.27 12.10
N ALA A 67 15.92 -23.24 12.92
CA ALA A 67 16.64 -23.13 14.19
C ALA A 67 16.24 -24.26 15.15
N ALA A 68 14.97 -24.67 15.17
CA ALA A 68 14.47 -25.69 16.09
C ALA A 68 14.97 -27.13 15.82
N ARG A 69 15.78 -27.37 14.77
CA ARG A 69 16.15 -28.72 14.29
C ARG A 69 16.86 -29.61 15.33
N LYS A 70 17.56 -29.01 16.30
CA LYS A 70 18.29 -29.71 17.37
C LYS A 70 17.57 -29.70 18.74
N SER A 71 16.35 -29.16 18.83
CA SER A 71 15.61 -29.08 20.09
C SER A 71 15.09 -30.43 20.54
N ARG A 72 15.03 -30.65 21.85
CA ARG A 72 14.20 -31.71 22.44
C ARG A 72 12.70 -31.50 22.16
N TRP A 73 12.28 -30.24 22.01
CA TRP A 73 10.91 -29.82 21.71
C TRP A 73 10.67 -29.55 20.21
N LYS A 74 11.50 -30.12 19.33
CA LYS A 74 11.49 -29.82 17.88
C LYS A 74 10.12 -29.98 17.23
N LEU A 75 9.32 -30.94 17.68
CA LEU A 75 7.99 -31.21 17.13
C LEU A 75 7.03 -30.06 17.47
N TYR A 76 6.95 -29.68 18.75
CA TYR A 76 6.10 -28.59 19.21
C TYR A 76 6.45 -27.25 18.56
N ILE A 77 7.75 -26.92 18.48
CA ILE A 77 8.20 -25.67 17.85
C ILE A 77 7.91 -25.66 16.34
N ARG A 78 8.02 -26.81 15.66
CA ARG A 78 7.64 -26.92 14.24
C ARG A 78 6.15 -26.80 14.01
N ILE A 79 5.32 -27.42 14.85
CA ILE A 79 3.86 -27.29 14.77
C ILE A 79 3.47 -25.82 14.98
N TYR A 80 4.03 -25.17 16.01
CA TYR A 80 3.82 -23.75 16.26
C TYR A 80 4.28 -22.88 15.09
N GLY A 81 5.49 -23.08 14.59
CA GLY A 81 6.02 -22.33 13.45
C GLY A 81 5.21 -22.52 12.17
N ALA A 82 4.73 -23.73 11.91
CA ALA A 82 3.86 -24.03 10.77
C ALA A 82 2.48 -23.37 10.91
N LEU A 83 1.88 -23.39 12.10
CA LEU A 83 0.61 -22.70 12.38
C LEU A 83 0.74 -21.18 12.23
N MET A 84 1.82 -20.60 12.77
CA MET A 84 2.09 -19.17 12.64
C MET A 84 2.35 -18.77 11.18
N ALA A 85 3.14 -19.56 10.44
CA ALA A 85 3.33 -19.35 9.01
C ALA A 85 1.99 -19.37 8.29
N PHE A 86 1.19 -20.42 8.50
CA PHE A 86 -0.11 -20.57 7.85
C PHE A 86 -1.04 -19.38 8.16
N ALA A 87 -1.14 -18.97 9.42
CA ALA A 87 -1.95 -17.84 9.83
C ALA A 87 -1.50 -16.51 9.19
N LEU A 88 -0.20 -16.21 9.22
CA LEU A 88 0.35 -14.98 8.63
C LEU A 88 0.16 -14.94 7.11
N TRP A 89 0.40 -16.05 6.43
CA TRP A 89 0.21 -16.15 4.98
C TRP A 89 -1.27 -16.06 4.59
N LEU A 90 -2.16 -16.72 5.34
CA LEU A 90 -3.60 -16.62 5.12
C LEU A 90 -4.09 -15.18 5.28
N MET A 91 -3.63 -14.49 6.34
CA MET A 91 -3.95 -13.07 6.55
C MET A 91 -3.40 -12.20 5.43
N ALA A 92 -2.15 -12.39 4.98
CA ALA A 92 -1.57 -11.61 3.88
C ALA A 92 -2.37 -11.79 2.58
N VAL A 93 -2.77 -13.02 2.25
CA VAL A 93 -3.62 -13.31 1.08
C VAL A 93 -5.00 -12.66 1.23
N PHE A 94 -5.62 -12.78 2.40
CA PHE A 94 -6.92 -12.15 2.66
C PHE A 94 -6.87 -10.63 2.48
N CYS A 95 -5.80 -10.00 2.96
CA CYS A 95 -5.66 -8.56 2.84
C CYS A 95 -5.36 -8.14 1.39
N GLN A 96 -4.58 -8.92 0.64
CA GLN A 96 -4.41 -8.71 -0.80
C GLN A 96 -5.75 -8.78 -1.56
N LEU A 97 -6.65 -9.69 -1.16
CA LEU A 97 -8.01 -9.79 -1.72
C LEU A 97 -8.87 -8.55 -1.43
N LEU A 98 -8.62 -7.85 -0.33
CA LEU A 98 -9.29 -6.60 0.02
C LEU A 98 -8.68 -5.36 -0.69
N GLY A 99 -7.73 -5.56 -1.61
CA GLY A 99 -7.09 -4.46 -2.35
C GLY A 99 -5.90 -3.83 -1.63
N ALA A 100 -5.44 -4.43 -0.54
CA ALA A 100 -4.19 -4.03 0.08
C ALA A 100 -3.02 -4.47 -0.80
N ASP A 101 -2.23 -3.51 -1.31
CA ASP A 101 -0.99 -3.79 -2.04
C ASP A 101 0.08 -4.31 -1.08
N ILE A 102 0.05 -5.62 -0.80
CA ILE A 102 0.86 -6.25 0.26
C ILE A 102 2.12 -6.91 -0.29
N PHE A 103 2.03 -7.60 -1.41
CA PHE A 103 3.14 -8.43 -1.89
C PHE A 103 4.15 -7.65 -2.72
N LEU A 104 3.72 -6.61 -3.42
CA LEU A 104 4.53 -5.88 -4.38
C LEU A 104 4.43 -4.38 -4.12
N PRO A 105 5.55 -3.65 -4.12
CA PRO A 105 5.51 -2.20 -4.03
C PRO A 105 4.81 -1.64 -5.27
N ALA A 106 3.80 -0.81 -5.02
CA ALA A 106 3.06 -0.12 -6.06
C ALA A 106 4.00 0.70 -6.96
N THR A 107 3.84 0.57 -8.28
CA THR A 107 4.65 1.31 -9.25
C THR A 107 4.31 2.79 -9.17
N CYS A 108 5.32 3.63 -8.92
CA CYS A 108 5.19 5.08 -8.96
C CYS A 108 5.15 5.55 -10.41
N TYR A 109 4.12 6.30 -10.78
CA TYR A 109 3.98 6.86 -12.12
C TYR A 109 4.62 8.24 -12.20
N CYS A 110 4.10 9.18 -11.40
CA CYS A 110 4.42 10.60 -11.49
C CYS A 110 4.50 11.21 -10.10
N LYS A 111 5.26 12.31 -9.96
CA LYS A 111 5.38 13.09 -8.73
C LYS A 111 5.25 14.57 -9.05
N ASP A 112 4.53 15.31 -8.21
CA ASP A 112 4.45 16.78 -8.26
C ASP A 112 4.50 17.33 -6.83
N GLY A 113 5.58 18.04 -6.50
CA GLY A 113 5.81 18.53 -5.13
C GLY A 113 5.79 17.42 -4.08
N ASP A 114 4.92 17.56 -3.08
CA ASP A 114 4.72 16.58 -2.01
C ASP A 114 3.65 15.53 -2.35
N TYR A 115 3.20 15.47 -3.61
CA TYR A 115 2.22 14.49 -4.05
C TYR A 115 2.86 13.49 -5.01
N LEU A 116 2.47 12.23 -4.87
CA LEU A 116 2.86 11.15 -5.76
C LEU A 116 1.65 10.34 -6.19
N VAL A 117 1.71 9.81 -7.39
CA VAL A 117 0.69 8.90 -7.91
C VAL A 117 1.29 7.53 -8.10
N ARG A 118 0.59 6.54 -7.55
CA ARG A 118 0.95 5.14 -7.62
C ARG A 118 -0.18 4.33 -8.21
N ARG A 119 0.19 3.21 -8.82
CA ARG A 119 -0.78 2.19 -9.16
C ARG A 119 -1.32 1.58 -7.88
N THR A 120 -2.64 1.49 -7.77
CA THR A 120 -3.29 0.72 -6.71
C THR A 120 -3.78 -0.57 -7.32
N TYR A 121 -3.52 -1.70 -6.67
CA TYR A 121 -4.03 -2.97 -7.14
C TYR A 121 -5.52 -3.10 -6.80
N ASP A 122 -6.31 -3.32 -7.84
CA ASP A 122 -7.69 -3.77 -7.73
C ASP A 122 -7.86 -5.00 -8.62
N PHE A 123 -8.53 -6.02 -8.10
CA PHE A 123 -8.82 -7.24 -8.86
C PHE A 123 -9.70 -6.96 -10.08
N PHE A 124 -10.56 -5.94 -10.00
CA PHE A 124 -11.51 -5.61 -11.06
C PHE A 124 -11.02 -4.50 -11.99
N ASP A 125 -10.10 -3.65 -11.52
CA ASP A 125 -9.63 -2.50 -12.27
C ASP A 125 -8.11 -2.42 -12.31
N ASN A 126 -7.54 -2.75 -13.47
CA ASN A 126 -6.10 -2.71 -13.69
C ASN A 126 -5.57 -1.29 -13.96
N LYS A 127 -6.44 -0.28 -14.10
CA LYS A 127 -6.13 1.14 -14.34
C LYS A 127 -6.27 2.00 -13.08
N LYS A 128 -6.53 1.38 -11.93
CA LYS A 128 -6.68 2.11 -10.67
C LYS A 128 -5.36 2.76 -10.21
N ILE A 129 -5.45 4.03 -9.87
CA ILE A 129 -4.36 4.86 -9.38
C ILE A 129 -4.75 5.52 -8.06
N GLY A 130 -3.82 5.55 -7.11
CA GLY A 130 -3.96 6.27 -5.85
C GLY A 130 -3.09 7.53 -5.86
N VAL A 131 -3.66 8.65 -5.41
CA VAL A 131 -2.94 9.90 -5.14
C VAL A 131 -2.54 9.90 -3.68
N TYR A 132 -1.24 10.03 -3.40
CA TYR A 132 -0.69 10.02 -2.05
C TYR A 132 0.00 11.34 -1.74
N LYS A 133 -0.21 11.86 -0.54
CA LYS A 133 0.56 12.98 0.02
C LYS A 133 1.73 12.44 0.82
N VAL A 134 2.92 12.96 0.55
CA VAL A 134 4.17 12.62 1.22
C VAL A 134 4.29 13.45 2.48
N GLU A 135 4.36 12.77 3.62
CA GLU A 135 4.58 13.36 4.94
C GLU A 135 5.80 12.68 5.56
N ASP A 136 6.98 13.27 5.33
CA ASP A 136 8.29 12.79 5.81
C ASP A 136 8.58 11.31 5.51
N LEU A 137 8.27 10.40 6.43
CA LEU A 137 8.53 8.95 6.35
C LEU A 137 7.31 8.16 5.86
N THR A 138 6.15 8.80 5.77
CA THR A 138 4.87 8.20 5.43
C THR A 138 4.26 8.82 4.18
N GLU A 139 3.37 8.06 3.55
CA GLU A 139 2.61 8.45 2.38
C GLU A 139 1.14 8.14 2.68
N ARG A 140 0.31 9.18 2.73
CA ARG A 140 -1.11 9.04 3.05
C ARG A 140 -1.92 9.10 1.77
N LEU A 141 -2.78 8.10 1.54
CA LEU A 141 -3.73 8.13 0.43
C LEU A 141 -4.69 9.31 0.62
N GLN A 142 -4.87 10.10 -0.43
CA GLN A 142 -5.79 11.23 -0.48
C GLN A 142 -7.06 10.85 -1.25
N SER A 143 -6.88 10.21 -2.40
CA SER A 143 -7.96 9.90 -3.33
C SER A 143 -7.53 8.82 -4.30
N THR A 144 -8.51 8.15 -4.91
CA THR A 144 -8.29 7.03 -5.84
C THR A 144 -9.09 7.24 -7.11
N TYR A 145 -8.45 7.05 -8.27
CA TYR A 145 -9.05 7.25 -9.59
C TYR A 145 -8.75 6.06 -10.51
N SER A 146 -9.40 6.00 -11.67
CA SER A 146 -9.11 5.01 -12.71
C SER A 146 -8.63 5.71 -13.99
N TYR A 147 -7.33 5.63 -14.26
CA TYR A 147 -6.72 6.25 -15.43
C TYR A 147 -5.65 5.34 -16.04
N ALA A 148 -5.81 5.02 -17.33
CA ALA A 148 -4.99 4.01 -18.02
C ALA A 148 -3.55 4.46 -18.32
N SER A 149 -3.34 5.75 -18.59
CA SER A 149 -2.11 6.27 -19.21
C SER A 149 -1.74 7.63 -18.64
N LEU A 150 -1.23 7.65 -17.41
CA LEU A 150 -0.82 8.88 -16.74
C LEU A 150 0.62 9.26 -17.10
N ASP A 151 0.83 10.49 -17.58
CA ASP A 151 2.15 11.00 -17.99
C ASP A 151 2.70 12.00 -16.96
N SER A 152 1.84 12.92 -16.51
CA SER A 152 2.18 13.85 -15.43
C SER A 152 0.96 14.29 -14.65
N ILE A 153 1.20 14.86 -13.47
CA ILE A 153 0.18 15.44 -12.62
C ILE A 153 0.54 16.87 -12.27
N LYS A 154 -0.46 17.66 -11.92
CA LYS A 154 -0.27 18.96 -11.29
C LYS A 154 -1.28 19.19 -10.18
N VAL A 155 -0.80 19.44 -8.98
CA VAL A 155 -1.64 19.60 -7.79
C VAL A 155 -1.89 21.08 -7.50
N TYR A 156 -3.14 21.41 -7.17
CA TYR A 156 -3.60 22.73 -6.77
C TYR A 156 -4.25 22.62 -5.38
N GLU A 157 -3.42 22.50 -4.35
CA GLU A 157 -3.85 22.31 -2.95
C GLU A 157 -4.86 23.38 -2.49
N SER A 158 -4.64 24.65 -2.84
CA SER A 158 -5.54 25.76 -2.45
C SER A 158 -6.97 25.62 -3.00
N LEU A 159 -7.13 24.85 -4.08
CA LEU A 159 -8.40 24.62 -4.76
C LEU A 159 -8.96 23.22 -4.52
N ASN A 160 -8.31 22.41 -3.67
CA ASN A 160 -8.61 20.98 -3.50
C ASN A 160 -8.74 20.24 -4.85
N ALA A 161 -7.82 20.51 -5.80
CA ALA A 161 -7.92 19.99 -7.16
C ALA A 161 -6.59 19.42 -7.67
N ILE A 162 -6.68 18.40 -8.53
CA ILE A 162 -5.55 17.76 -9.20
C ILE A 162 -5.81 17.64 -10.69
N ALA A 163 -4.84 18.10 -11.49
CA ALA A 163 -4.88 17.94 -12.94
C ALA A 163 -4.07 16.72 -13.34
N PHE A 164 -4.71 15.76 -13.98
CA PHE A 164 -4.10 14.60 -14.62
C PHE A 164 -3.83 14.91 -16.10
N TYR A 165 -2.58 14.74 -16.53
CA TYR A 165 -2.20 14.80 -17.93
C TYR A 165 -1.93 13.38 -18.41
N CYS A 166 -2.76 12.90 -19.31
CA CYS A 166 -2.74 11.54 -19.81
C CYS A 166 -2.22 11.51 -21.25
N SER A 167 -1.41 10.50 -21.57
CA SER A 167 -1.08 10.22 -22.97
C SER A 167 -2.33 9.73 -23.70
N PRO A 168 -2.56 10.15 -24.96
CA PRO A 168 -3.72 9.71 -25.73
C PRO A 168 -3.69 8.19 -25.87
N HIS A 169 -4.68 7.54 -25.28
CA HIS A 169 -4.87 6.09 -25.33
C HIS A 169 -6.25 5.81 -25.94
N ILE A 170 -6.31 4.79 -26.80
CA ILE A 170 -7.56 4.29 -27.35
C ILE A 170 -8.19 3.36 -26.32
N GLU A 171 -9.24 3.84 -25.65
CA GLU A 171 -10.07 2.98 -24.83
C GLU A 171 -11.03 2.21 -25.73
N LYS A 172 -10.90 0.88 -25.70
CA LYS A 172 -11.86 -0.01 -26.35
C LYS A 172 -13.15 -0.02 -25.51
N GLY A 173 -14.18 0.63 -26.01
CA GLY A 173 -15.50 0.56 -25.41
C GLY A 173 -16.06 -0.88 -25.46
N PRO A 174 -17.00 -1.22 -24.56
CA PRO A 174 -17.61 -2.55 -24.47
C PRO A 174 -18.31 -3.00 -25.75
N PHE A 175 -18.61 -2.07 -26.66
CA PHE A 175 -19.29 -2.32 -27.94
C PHE A 175 -18.43 -2.02 -29.18
N GLY A 176 -17.11 -1.97 -29.04
CA GLY A 176 -16.19 -1.70 -30.17
C GLY A 176 -16.08 -0.22 -30.58
N ASN A 177 -16.75 0.67 -29.85
CA ASN A 177 -16.56 2.11 -29.98
C ASN A 177 -15.23 2.48 -29.32
N ASN A 178 -14.24 2.80 -30.15
CA ASN A 178 -12.96 3.30 -29.70
C ASN A 178 -13.11 4.78 -29.34
N HIS A 179 -12.87 5.13 -28.09
CA HIS A 179 -12.81 6.52 -27.65
C HIS A 179 -11.36 6.89 -27.32
N ILE A 180 -10.96 8.10 -27.70
CA ILE A 180 -9.70 8.67 -27.23
C ILE A 180 -9.98 9.11 -25.80
N GLY A 181 -9.32 8.46 -24.84
CA GLY A 181 -9.42 8.82 -23.43
C GLY A 181 -9.05 10.30 -23.22
N PRO A 182 -9.60 10.96 -22.19
CA PRO A 182 -9.34 12.37 -21.99
C PRO A 182 -7.85 12.61 -21.75
N ILE A 183 -7.29 13.49 -22.57
CA ILE A 183 -5.84 13.81 -22.56
C ILE A 183 -5.50 14.64 -21.31
N ARG A 184 -6.47 15.39 -20.77
CA ARG A 184 -6.29 16.25 -19.60
C ARG A 184 -7.58 16.34 -18.79
N VAL A 185 -7.53 15.95 -17.52
CA VAL A 185 -8.68 15.97 -16.62
C VAL A 185 -8.34 16.69 -15.34
N LEU A 186 -9.29 17.46 -14.80
CA LEU A 186 -9.22 18.09 -13.50
C LEU A 186 -10.18 17.37 -12.55
N GLU A 187 -9.62 16.70 -11.55
CA GLU A 187 -10.34 15.98 -10.50
C GLU A 187 -10.16 16.68 -9.16
N GLN A 188 -10.94 16.24 -8.18
CA GLN A 188 -10.84 16.70 -6.81
C GLN A 188 -9.56 16.10 -6.20
N LEU A 189 -8.93 16.75 -5.23
CA LEU A 189 -7.71 16.21 -4.62
C LEU A 189 -8.02 15.30 -3.43
N THR A 190 -8.96 15.72 -2.59
CA THR A 190 -9.41 15.03 -1.38
C THR A 190 -10.93 15.07 -1.31
N ASP A 191 -11.55 14.04 -0.74
CA ASP A 191 -13.02 13.91 -0.61
C ASP A 191 -13.69 14.99 0.28
N ASP A 192 -12.91 15.95 0.80
CA ASP A 192 -13.40 17.09 1.56
C ASP A 192 -14.28 18.01 0.70
N PRO A 193 -15.41 18.53 1.23
CA PRO A 193 -16.32 19.38 0.48
C PRO A 193 -15.65 20.68 0.04
N LEU A 194 -15.95 21.13 -1.18
CA LEU A 194 -15.43 22.38 -1.73
C LEU A 194 -16.29 23.57 -1.28
N ASP A 195 -15.63 24.68 -0.95
CA ASP A 195 -16.33 25.96 -0.81
C ASP A 195 -16.61 26.59 -2.18
N SER A 196 -17.61 27.47 -2.23
CA SER A 196 -18.01 28.32 -3.36
C SER A 196 -16.84 29.06 -4.03
N VAL A 197 -15.82 29.48 -3.26
CA VAL A 197 -14.60 30.09 -3.79
C VAL A 197 -13.74 29.07 -4.54
N GLN A 198 -13.61 27.87 -4.00
CA GLN A 198 -12.84 26.78 -4.61
C GLN A 198 -13.53 26.29 -5.89
N ILE A 199 -14.86 26.11 -5.87
CA ILE A 199 -15.66 25.73 -7.05
C ILE A 199 -15.39 26.69 -8.22
N LYS A 200 -15.57 28.01 -7.99
CA LYS A 200 -15.31 29.03 -9.01
C LYS A 200 -13.85 29.03 -9.48
N GLY A 201 -12.92 28.82 -8.56
CA GLY A 201 -11.49 28.72 -8.89
C GLY A 201 -11.18 27.52 -9.78
N VAL A 202 -11.80 26.37 -9.51
CA VAL A 202 -11.68 25.14 -10.30
C VAL A 202 -12.27 25.32 -11.70
N GLU A 203 -13.46 25.89 -11.83
CA GLU A 203 -14.07 26.19 -13.13
C GLU A 203 -13.21 27.15 -13.97
N GLN A 204 -12.71 28.22 -13.35
CA GLN A 204 -11.83 29.18 -14.01
C GLN A 204 -10.52 28.52 -14.46
N LEU A 205 -9.96 27.66 -13.61
CA LEU A 205 -8.75 26.91 -13.93
C LEU A 205 -8.98 25.95 -15.11
N ALA A 206 -10.10 25.22 -15.10
CA ALA A 206 -10.49 24.32 -16.17
C ALA A 206 -10.60 25.05 -17.51
N ARG A 207 -11.30 26.20 -17.54
CA ARG A 207 -11.41 27.05 -18.73
C ARG A 207 -10.06 27.60 -19.20
N ARG A 208 -9.24 28.13 -18.30
CA ARG A 208 -7.95 28.75 -18.63
C ARG A 208 -6.94 27.75 -19.18
N ARG A 209 -6.96 26.52 -18.66
CA ARG A 209 -6.01 25.46 -19.04
C ARG A 209 -6.57 24.48 -20.06
N ASN A 210 -7.82 24.69 -20.51
CA ASN A 210 -8.54 23.79 -21.40
C ASN A 210 -8.51 22.35 -20.87
N LEU A 211 -8.85 22.18 -19.59
CA LEU A 211 -8.94 20.90 -18.89
C LEU A 211 -10.41 20.48 -18.87
N LYS A 212 -10.68 19.19 -19.09
CA LYS A 212 -12.02 18.64 -18.87
C LYS A 212 -12.23 18.48 -17.36
N ILE A 213 -13.39 18.86 -16.86
CA ILE A 213 -13.77 18.55 -15.47
C ILE A 213 -14.04 17.04 -15.39
N GLY A 214 -13.41 16.40 -14.41
CA GLY A 214 -13.50 14.97 -14.17
C GLY A 214 -14.81 14.56 -13.51
N ILE A 215 -15.04 13.26 -13.43
CA ILE A 215 -16.34 12.71 -13.01
C ILE A 215 -16.63 13.05 -11.55
N SER A 216 -15.62 12.98 -10.68
CA SER A 216 -15.79 13.28 -9.26
C SER A 216 -16.22 14.73 -9.02
N LEU A 217 -15.72 15.67 -9.82
CA LEU A 217 -16.19 17.05 -9.73
C LEU A 217 -17.54 17.29 -10.39
N VAL A 218 -17.85 16.59 -11.49
CA VAL A 218 -19.16 16.73 -12.14
C VAL A 218 -20.26 16.29 -11.18
N ASP A 219 -20.10 15.12 -10.56
CA ASP A 219 -21.07 14.59 -9.60
C ASP A 219 -21.24 15.55 -8.40
N TYR A 220 -20.14 16.11 -7.90
CA TYR A 220 -20.17 17.09 -6.81
C TYR A 220 -20.88 18.39 -7.20
N LEU A 221 -20.65 18.91 -8.40
CA LEU A 221 -21.29 20.14 -8.88
C LEU A 221 -22.79 19.94 -9.12
N GLU A 222 -23.20 18.79 -9.67
CA GLU A 222 -24.61 18.46 -9.89
C GLU A 222 -25.39 18.26 -8.58
N GLU A 223 -24.75 17.76 -7.52
CA GLU A 223 -25.38 17.57 -6.21
C GLU A 223 -25.55 18.89 -5.43
N ASN A 224 -24.81 19.93 -5.79
CA ASN A 224 -24.77 21.22 -5.07
C ASN A 224 -25.31 22.43 -5.88
N GLU A 225 -25.91 22.20 -7.05
CA GLU A 225 -26.74 23.19 -7.80
C GLU A 225 -28.21 23.20 -7.34
#